data_AF-A0A932CAM5-F1
#
_entry.id   AF-A0A932CAM5-F1
#
_cell.length_a   1.000
_cell.length_b   1.000
_cell.length_c   1.000
_cell.angle_alpha   90.00
_cell.angle_beta   90.00
_cell.angle_gamma   90.00
#
_symmetry.space_group_name_H-M   'P 1'
#
loop_
_entity.id
_entity.type
_entity.pdbx_description
1 polymer ?
#
loop_
_entity_poly.entity_id
_entity_poly.type
_entity_poly.pdbx_seq_one_letter_code
_entity_poly.pdbx_strand_id
1 'polypeptide(L)'
;MLIRVFIVLATTAAAVALAAAQEPDRIEIVLPRDAIPTIDKPEFEPADKADRVMANEELVIGLVGTRERRAYSTWQLDRHEIVNDVFEGRPIAVTW
;
A
#
# COMPACT_ATOMS: atom_id res chain seq x y z
N MET A 1 -44.72 -29.46 39.08
CA MET A 1 -45.22 -30.57 38.21
C MET A 1 -46.18 -29.92 37.23
N LEU A 2 -45.93 -29.72 35.93
CA LEU A 2 -45.01 -30.29 34.95
C LEU A 2 -44.51 -29.13 34.05
N ILE A 3 -43.21 -29.07 33.77
CA ILE A 3 -42.61 -28.19 32.74
C ILE A 3 -42.87 -28.85 31.38
N ARG A 4 -43.29 -28.09 30.37
CA ARG A 4 -43.15 -28.50 28.96
C ARG A 4 -42.48 -27.36 28.17
N VAL A 5 -41.26 -27.67 27.78
CA VAL A 5 -40.33 -26.89 26.98
C VAL A 5 -40.90 -26.74 25.56
N PHE A 6 -41.05 -25.50 25.08
CA PHE A 6 -41.26 -25.25 23.67
C PHE A 6 -39.90 -25.30 22.97
N ILE A 7 -39.73 -26.25 22.06
CA ILE A 7 -38.59 -26.31 21.15
C ILE A 7 -38.75 -25.15 20.17
N VAL A 8 -37.86 -24.15 20.25
CA VAL A 8 -37.72 -23.15 19.21
C VAL A 8 -37.02 -23.82 18.03
N LEU A 9 -37.77 -24.06 16.95
CA LEU A 9 -37.21 -24.46 15.68
C LEU A 9 -36.45 -23.24 15.11
N ALA A 10 -35.12 -23.25 15.21
CA ALA A 10 -34.29 -22.27 14.52
C ALA A 10 -34.37 -22.57 13.01
N THR A 11 -35.23 -21.86 12.30
CA THR A 11 -35.17 -21.82 10.83
C THR A 11 -33.94 -21.02 10.44
N THR A 12 -32.85 -21.71 10.11
CA THR A 12 -31.71 -21.14 9.40
C THR A 12 -32.15 -20.80 7.98
N ALA A 13 -32.71 -19.61 7.79
CA ALA A 13 -32.73 -19.02 6.46
C ALA A 13 -31.28 -18.69 6.11
N ALA A 14 -30.68 -19.52 5.26
CA ALA A 14 -29.39 -19.26 4.65
C ALA A 14 -29.48 -17.96 3.85
N ALA A 15 -29.21 -16.83 4.50
CA ALA A 15 -28.84 -15.61 3.81
C ALA A 15 -27.37 -15.75 3.37
N VAL A 16 -27.11 -16.74 2.51
CA VAL A 16 -25.94 -16.67 1.64
C VAL A 16 -26.37 -15.69 0.55
N ALA A 17 -26.27 -14.40 0.87
CA ALA A 17 -26.24 -13.39 -0.17
C ALA A 17 -25.15 -13.86 -1.13
N LEU A 18 -25.57 -14.18 -2.35
CA LEU A 18 -24.70 -14.62 -3.41
C LEU A 18 -23.72 -13.46 -3.65
N ALA A 19 -22.57 -13.50 -2.97
CA ALA A 19 -21.41 -12.79 -3.44
C ALA A 19 -21.28 -13.23 -4.89
N ALA A 20 -21.49 -12.30 -5.82
CA ALA A 20 -21.30 -12.57 -7.24
C ALA A 20 -19.97 -13.31 -7.34
N ALA A 21 -20.00 -14.53 -7.88
CA ALA A 21 -18.79 -15.32 -8.06
C ALA A 21 -17.81 -14.40 -8.81
N GLN A 22 -16.69 -14.08 -8.16
CA GLN A 22 -15.70 -13.22 -8.78
C GLN A 22 -15.15 -14.01 -9.97
N GLU A 23 -15.51 -13.61 -11.18
CA GLU A 23 -14.99 -14.20 -12.41
C GLU A 23 -13.47 -14.02 -12.38
N PRO A 24 -12.69 -15.10 -12.16
CA PRO A 24 -11.29 -14.99 -11.76
C PRO A 24 -10.41 -14.30 -12.82
N ASP A 25 -10.86 -14.29 -14.08
CA ASP A 25 -10.12 -13.75 -15.22
C ASP A 25 -10.66 -12.39 -15.72
N ARG A 26 -11.64 -11.78 -15.02
CA ARG A 26 -12.19 -10.48 -15.41
C ARG A 26 -11.19 -9.36 -15.09
N ILE A 27 -10.72 -8.68 -16.13
CA ILE A 27 -9.91 -7.46 -15.97
C ILE A 27 -10.82 -6.29 -15.61
N GLU A 28 -10.57 -5.69 -14.45
CA GLU A 28 -11.24 -4.46 -14.00
C GLU A 28 -10.26 -3.29 -14.00
N ILE A 29 -10.58 -2.22 -14.72
CA ILE A 29 -9.79 -0.99 -14.73
C ILE A 29 -10.32 -0.10 -13.61
N VAL A 30 -9.61 -0.09 -12.47
CA VAL A 30 -10.00 0.71 -11.28
C VAL A 30 -9.57 2.17 -11.41
N LEU A 31 -8.45 2.42 -12.09
CA LEU A 31 -7.91 3.75 -12.32
C LEU A 31 -7.58 3.94 -13.81
N PRO A 32 -7.70 5.16 -14.35
CA PRO A 32 -7.15 5.49 -15.65
C PRO A 32 -5.64 5.23 -15.71
N ARG A 33 -5.11 5.09 -16.92
CA ARG A 33 -3.65 5.12 -17.15
C ARG A 33 -3.06 6.40 -16.54
N ASP A 34 -1.93 6.25 -15.85
CA ASP A 34 -1.15 7.33 -15.23
C ASP A 34 -1.91 8.12 -14.15
N ALA A 35 -2.93 7.54 -13.54
CA ALA A 35 -3.67 8.17 -12.44
C ALA A 35 -2.86 8.28 -11.13
N ILE A 36 -1.78 7.51 -10.99
CA ILE A 36 -0.83 7.57 -9.88
C ILE A 36 0.44 8.27 -10.41
N PRO A 37 0.63 9.56 -10.09
CA PRO A 37 1.74 10.32 -10.66
C PRO A 37 3.07 9.93 -10.02
N THR A 38 4.12 9.84 -10.84
CA THR A 38 5.48 9.63 -10.36
C THR A 38 6.04 10.87 -9.65
N ILE A 39 7.07 10.67 -8.84
CA ILE A 39 7.89 11.78 -8.33
C ILE A 39 9.09 11.94 -9.27
N ASP A 40 9.08 12.99 -10.09
CA ASP A 40 10.15 13.26 -11.07
C ASP A 40 11.24 14.22 -10.57
N LYS A 41 10.96 14.92 -9.46
CA LYS A 41 11.87 15.89 -8.84
C LYS A 41 11.89 15.65 -7.33
N PRO A 42 12.50 14.55 -6.87
CA PRO A 42 12.53 14.24 -5.44
C PRO A 42 13.33 15.29 -4.68
N GLU A 43 12.80 15.70 -3.53
CA GLU A 43 13.49 16.52 -2.54
C GLU A 43 13.80 15.66 -1.32
N PHE A 44 15.00 15.82 -0.77
CA PHE A 44 15.46 15.05 0.38
C PHE A 44 15.72 15.97 1.57
N GLU A 45 15.30 15.53 2.75
CA GLU A 45 15.69 16.14 4.00
C GLU A 45 16.69 15.26 4.77
N PRO A 46 17.57 15.86 5.59
CA PRO A 46 18.39 15.13 6.55
C PRO A 46 17.55 14.21 7.46
N ALA A 47 18.11 13.07 7.85
CA ALA A 47 17.40 12.07 8.64
C ALA A 47 16.90 12.60 9.99
N ASP A 48 17.68 13.45 10.65
CA ASP A 48 17.30 14.09 11.93
C ASP A 48 16.09 15.03 11.81
N LYS A 49 15.78 15.52 10.60
CA LYS A 49 14.54 16.25 10.35
C LYS A 49 13.35 15.35 10.10
N ALA A 50 13.57 14.14 9.57
CA ALA A 50 12.50 13.19 9.26
C ALA A 50 11.81 12.66 10.52
N ASP A 51 12.48 12.66 11.67
CA ASP A 51 11.93 12.29 12.99
C ASP A 51 10.63 13.05 13.36
N ARG A 52 10.37 14.19 12.71
CA ARG A 52 9.13 14.96 12.88
C ARG A 52 7.88 14.27 12.29
N VAL A 53 8.06 13.34 11.35
CA VAL A 53 6.98 12.69 10.58
C VAL A 53 7.14 11.18 10.44
N MET A 54 8.33 10.62 10.71
CA MET A 54 8.62 9.19 10.59
C MET A 54 9.09 8.61 11.93
N ALA A 55 8.66 7.39 12.26
CA ALA A 55 9.24 6.63 13.36
C ALA A 55 10.58 5.98 12.98
N ASN A 56 11.44 5.71 13.96
CA ASN A 56 12.78 5.15 13.75
C ASN A 56 12.78 3.79 13.04
N GLU A 57 11.73 2.99 13.23
CA GLU A 57 11.60 1.64 12.68
C GLU A 57 10.84 1.60 11.34
N GLU A 58 10.49 2.75 10.77
CA GLU A 58 9.81 2.79 9.47
C GLU A 58 10.67 2.25 8.33
N LEU A 59 10.03 1.49 7.44
CA LEU A 59 10.69 0.94 6.27
C LEU A 59 10.99 2.01 5.23
N VAL A 60 12.22 1.96 4.72
CA VAL A 60 12.70 2.79 3.62
C VAL A 60 13.42 1.91 2.60
N ILE A 61 13.42 2.32 1.35
CA ILE A 61 14.39 1.80 0.37
C ILE A 61 15.67 2.61 0.53
N GLY A 62 16.73 1.96 1.02
CA GLY A 62 18.04 2.60 1.18
C GLY A 62 18.90 2.40 -0.06
N LEU A 63 19.53 3.48 -0.54
CA LEU A 63 20.55 3.41 -1.59
C LEU A 63 21.86 4.03 -1.09
N VAL A 64 22.91 3.22 -1.11
CA VAL A 64 24.24 3.60 -0.60
C VAL A 64 25.22 3.59 -1.76
N GLY A 65 25.82 4.75 -2.01
CA GLY A 65 26.85 4.96 -3.03
C GLY A 65 28.19 5.35 -2.41
N THR A 66 29.14 5.70 -3.26
CA THR A 66 30.49 6.13 -2.87
C THR A 66 30.49 7.56 -2.30
N ARG A 67 29.67 8.44 -2.86
CA ARG A 67 29.60 9.89 -2.58
C ARG A 67 28.35 10.27 -1.81
N GLU A 68 27.25 9.57 -2.00
CA GLU A 68 25.98 9.89 -1.35
C GLU A 68 25.22 8.66 -0.88
N ARG A 69 24.28 8.88 0.04
CA ARG A 69 23.36 7.89 0.59
C ARG A 69 21.98 8.52 0.62
N ARG A 70 20.96 7.81 0.16
CA ARG A 70 19.58 8.28 0.15
C ARG A 70 18.66 7.21 0.72
N ALA A 71 17.59 7.64 1.38
CA ALA A 71 16.51 6.79 1.85
C ALA A 71 15.21 7.28 1.20
N TYR A 72 14.50 6.38 0.54
CA TYR A 72 13.22 6.67 -0.10
C TYR A 72 12.11 6.12 0.81
N SER A 73 11.21 7.02 1.23
CA SER A 73 10.08 6.66 2.09
C SER A 73 9.11 5.73 1.37
N THR A 74 8.79 4.60 1.99
CA THR A 74 7.76 3.68 1.49
C THR A 74 6.37 4.30 1.50
N TRP A 75 6.10 5.26 2.40
CA TRP A 75 4.82 5.98 2.46
C TRP A 75 4.61 6.94 1.29
N GLN A 76 5.70 7.54 0.80
CA GLN A 76 5.66 8.37 -0.41
C GLN A 76 5.52 7.48 -1.65
N LEU A 77 6.30 6.41 -1.71
CA LEU A 77 6.22 5.44 -2.80
C LEU A 77 4.87 4.72 -2.86
N ASP A 78 4.15 4.53 -1.75
CA ASP A 78 2.79 3.99 -1.75
C ASP A 78 1.78 4.86 -2.52
N ARG A 79 2.01 6.19 -2.55
CA ARG A 79 1.14 7.15 -3.23
C ARG A 79 1.56 7.51 -4.64
N HIS A 80 2.80 7.19 -5.00
CA HIS A 80 3.43 7.62 -6.25
C HIS A 80 3.99 6.47 -7.10
N GLU A 81 4.14 5.29 -6.49
CA GLU A 81 4.69 4.02 -7.01
C GLU A 81 6.12 4.07 -7.54
N ILE A 82 6.53 5.19 -8.16
CA ILE A 82 7.84 5.39 -8.78
C ILE A 82 8.41 6.76 -8.40
N VAL A 83 9.68 6.78 -8.01
CA VAL A 83 10.51 7.99 -7.94
C VAL A 83 11.56 7.91 -9.05
N ASN A 84 11.53 8.86 -9.97
CA ASN A 84 12.57 9.03 -10.99
C ASN A 84 13.66 9.97 -10.44
N ASP A 85 14.88 9.47 -10.33
CA ASP A 85 15.98 10.18 -9.68
C ASP A 85 17.30 10.04 -10.45
N VAL A 86 18.27 10.90 -10.14
CA VAL A 86 19.65 10.79 -10.56
C VAL A 86 20.52 10.57 -9.33
N PHE A 87 21.05 9.35 -9.20
CA PHE A 87 21.91 8.95 -8.11
C PHE A 87 23.34 8.77 -8.62
N GLU A 88 24.27 9.54 -8.06
CA GLU A 88 25.68 9.57 -8.48
C GLU A 88 25.88 9.83 -9.99
N GLY A 89 24.99 10.60 -10.60
CA GLY A 89 25.00 10.91 -12.04
C GLY A 89 24.38 9.83 -12.92
N ARG A 90 23.79 8.78 -12.34
CA ARG A 90 23.09 7.72 -13.07
C ARG A 90 21.58 7.87 -12.88
N PRO A 91 20.78 7.88 -13.97
CA PRO A 91 19.34 7.85 -13.85
C PRO A 91 18.89 6.51 -13.26
N ILE A 92 17.96 6.56 -12.31
CA ILE A 92 17.34 5.41 -11.67
C ILE A 92 15.83 5.63 -11.56
N ALA A 93 15.09 4.53 -11.52
CA ALA A 93 13.70 4.50 -11.09
C ALA A 93 13.65 3.65 -9.82
N VAL A 94 13.14 4.23 -8.72
CA VAL A 94 12.93 3.52 -7.46
C VAL A 94 11.47 3.13 -7.37
N THR A 95 11.21 1.84 -7.14
CA THR A 95 9.88 1.22 -7.04
C THR A 95 9.85 0.29 -5.83
N TRP A 96 8.66 -0.04 -5.34
CA TRP A 96 8.45 -0.96 -4.22
C TRP A 96 7.37 -2.00 -4.52
#